data_AF-A0A9N9K0C1-F1
#
_entry.id   AF-A0A9N9K0C1-F1
#
_cell.length_a   1.000
_cell.length_b   1.000
_cell.length_c   1.000
_cell.angle_alpha   90.00
_cell.angle_beta   90.00
_cell.angle_gamma   90.00
#
_symmetry.space_group_name_H-M   'P 1'
#
loop_
_entity.id
_entity.type
_entity.pdbx_description
1 polymer ?
#
loop_
_entity_poly.entity_id
_entity_poly.type
_entity_poly.pdbx_seq_one_letter_code
_entity_poly.pdbx_strand_id
1 'polypeptide(L)'
;LANGLFVLKIRDKIEQELKEQSTGIGIVKIKFPVKELDDLNLREKIHNAFNAERIGFELFIKDNSGEKEMIHTKLRNSLENQNRNWCTINNTICVVGNRDFRPDVGVWFQRPTLPQRRMSIIYTCPHPNVWIEQNTTGIEFVAIALPTGLNPFHANPNTGISTTHATSQ
;
A
#
# COMPACT_ATOMS: atom_id res chain seq x y z
N LEU A 1 -26.28 -0.95 -19.11
CA LEU A 1 -25.43 -0.59 -20.27
C LEU A 1 -24.57 0.65 -20.00
N ALA A 2 -25.10 1.75 -19.43
CA ALA A 2 -24.34 2.98 -19.16
C ALA A 2 -23.14 2.82 -18.19
N ASN A 3 -23.29 2.06 -17.09
CA ASN A 3 -22.19 1.86 -16.12
C ASN A 3 -20.98 1.11 -16.69
N GLY A 4 -21.19 0.18 -17.64
CA GLY A 4 -20.08 -0.58 -18.24
C GLY A 4 -19.19 0.30 -19.12
N LEU A 5 -19.80 1.17 -19.93
CA LEU A 5 -19.09 2.09 -20.80
C LEU A 5 -18.29 3.13 -20.01
N PHE A 6 -18.82 3.59 -18.87
CA PHE A 6 -18.12 4.52 -17.99
C PHE A 6 -16.85 3.90 -17.39
N VAL A 7 -16.93 2.66 -16.88
CA VAL A 7 -15.77 1.93 -16.35
C VAL A 7 -14.68 1.75 -17.41
N LEU A 8 -15.06 1.45 -18.66
CA LEU A 8 -14.12 1.33 -19.78
C LEU A 8 -13.39 2.65 -20.04
N LYS A 9 -14.09 3.78 -20.09
CA LYS A 9 -13.47 5.10 -20.30
C LYS A 9 -12.46 5.45 -19.21
N ILE A 10 -12.78 5.15 -17.95
CA ILE A 10 -11.84 5.38 -16.83
C ILE A 10 -10.59 4.53 -17.00
N ARG A 11 -10.76 3.26 -17.37
CA ARG A 11 -9.66 2.34 -17.63
C ARG A 11 -8.77 2.84 -18.77
N ASP A 12 -9.36 3.23 -19.90
CA ASP A 12 -8.63 3.72 -21.07
C ASP A 12 -7.81 4.97 -20.72
N LYS A 13 -8.39 5.90 -19.94
CA LYS A 13 -7.68 7.08 -19.43
C LYS A 13 -6.47 6.69 -18.57
N ILE A 14 -6.62 5.72 -17.67
CA ILE A 14 -5.50 5.26 -16.83
C ILE A 14 -4.40 4.65 -17.69
N GLU A 15 -4.75 3.78 -18.64
CA GLU A 15 -3.78 3.14 -19.53
C GLU A 15 -3.06 4.15 -20.43
N GLN A 16 -3.74 5.21 -20.87
CA GLN A 16 -3.12 6.30 -21.62
C GLN A 16 -2.11 7.07 -20.77
N GLU A 17 -2.48 7.50 -19.56
CA GLU A 17 -1.61 8.25 -18.65
C GLU A 17 -0.36 7.43 -18.26
N LEU A 18 -0.53 6.13 -18.05
CA LEU A 18 0.60 5.22 -17.79
C LEU A 18 1.59 5.17 -18.96
N LYS A 19 1.11 5.18 -20.21
CA LYS A 19 1.98 5.20 -21.40
C LYS A 19 2.72 6.52 -21.52
N GLU A 20 2.06 7.64 -21.23
CA GLU A 20 2.63 8.98 -21.37
C GLU A 20 3.63 9.33 -20.24
N GLN A 21 3.41 8.83 -19.02
CA GLN A 21 4.22 9.16 -17.84
C GLN A 21 5.29 8.11 -17.45
N SER A 22 5.37 6.97 -18.15
CA SER A 22 6.28 5.85 -17.82
C SER A 22 7.79 6.12 -18.06
N THR A 23 8.20 7.37 -18.20
CA THR A 23 9.59 7.78 -18.34
C THR A 23 10.29 7.92 -16.97
N GLY A 24 10.53 6.78 -16.31
CA GLY A 24 11.46 6.70 -15.17
C GLY A 24 10.97 7.27 -13.82
N ILE A 25 9.71 7.69 -13.72
CA ILE A 25 9.09 8.14 -12.47
C ILE A 25 8.43 6.94 -11.77
N GLY A 26 8.89 6.59 -10.57
CA GLY A 26 8.39 5.43 -9.81
C GLY A 26 6.94 5.53 -9.31
N ILE A 27 6.25 6.66 -9.55
CA ILE A 27 4.85 6.88 -9.18
C ILE A 27 4.16 7.70 -10.28
N VAL A 28 3.11 7.14 -10.88
CA VAL A 28 2.24 7.85 -11.83
C VAL A 28 1.06 8.45 -11.08
N LYS A 29 0.81 9.74 -11.30
CA LYS A 29 -0.26 10.50 -10.64
C LYS A 29 -1.32 10.92 -11.66
N ILE A 30 -2.57 10.54 -11.39
CA ILE A 30 -3.70 10.79 -12.31
C ILE A 30 -4.80 11.55 -11.57
N LYS A 31 -5.23 12.68 -12.15
CA LYS A 31 -6.31 13.51 -11.60
C LYS A 31 -7.65 13.15 -12.24
N PHE A 32 -8.66 13.01 -11.40
CA PHE A 32 -10.04 12.82 -11.81
C PHE A 32 -10.91 14.00 -11.38
N PRO A 33 -11.87 14.43 -12.21
CA PRO A 33 -13.01 15.23 -11.79
C PRO A 33 -13.64 14.77 -10.47
N VAL A 34 -14.22 15.74 -9.75
CA VAL A 34 -14.93 15.50 -8.49
C VAL A 34 -16.09 14.53 -8.72
N LYS A 35 -16.28 13.59 -7.79
CA LYS A 35 -17.28 12.51 -7.80
C LYS A 35 -17.07 11.37 -8.79
N GLU A 36 -16.11 11.47 -9.70
CA GLU A 36 -15.88 10.44 -10.73
C GLU A 36 -15.43 9.09 -10.13
N LEU A 37 -14.83 9.14 -8.94
CA LEU A 37 -14.36 7.98 -8.16
C LEU A 37 -15.19 7.72 -6.88
N ASP A 38 -16.40 8.27 -6.75
CA ASP A 38 -17.21 8.07 -5.53
C ASP A 38 -17.69 6.62 -5.40
N ASP A 39 -17.93 5.93 -6.52
CA ASP A 39 -18.36 4.53 -6.55
C ASP A 39 -17.27 3.59 -6.01
N LEU A 40 -17.57 2.93 -4.88
CA LEU A 40 -16.69 1.95 -4.23
C LEU A 40 -16.37 0.75 -5.13
N ASN A 41 -17.32 0.29 -5.95
CA ASN A 41 -17.11 -0.83 -6.86
C ASN A 41 -16.15 -0.45 -7.99
N LEU A 42 -16.25 0.78 -8.49
CA LEU A 42 -15.30 1.30 -9.48
C LEU A 42 -13.90 1.38 -8.88
N ARG A 43 -13.77 1.96 -7.68
CA ARG A 43 -12.50 2.05 -6.96
C ARG A 43 -11.87 0.67 -6.71
N GLU A 44 -12.67 -0.30 -6.28
CA GLU A 44 -12.21 -1.68 -6.07
C GLU A 44 -11.69 -2.31 -7.38
N LYS A 45 -12.38 -2.10 -8.50
CA LYS A 45 -11.92 -2.57 -9.82
C LYS A 45 -10.63 -1.91 -10.27
N ILE A 46 -10.51 -0.60 -10.06
CA ILE A 46 -9.29 0.16 -10.39
C ILE A 46 -8.12 -0.35 -9.55
N HIS A 47 -8.30 -0.51 -8.24
CA HIS A 47 -7.26 -1.03 -7.36
C HIS A 47 -6.80 -2.43 -7.81
N ASN A 48 -7.74 -3.34 -8.06
CA ASN A 48 -7.40 -4.72 -8.48
C ASN A 48 -6.72 -4.78 -9.85
N ALA A 49 -7.00 -3.85 -10.75
CA ALA A 49 -6.40 -3.81 -12.08
C ALA A 49 -5.02 -3.14 -12.10
N PHE A 50 -4.79 -2.13 -11.25
CA PHE A 50 -3.63 -1.23 -11.36
C PHE A 50 -2.80 -1.09 -10.08
N ASN A 51 -3.17 -1.77 -8.99
CA ASN A 51 -2.59 -1.56 -7.64
C ASN A 51 -2.59 -0.09 -7.22
N ALA A 52 -3.62 0.66 -7.63
CA ALA A 52 -3.73 2.09 -7.37
C ALA A 52 -4.12 2.37 -5.92
N GLU A 53 -3.61 3.47 -5.38
CA GLU A 53 -4.10 4.11 -4.15
C GLU A 53 -4.74 5.46 -4.49
N ARG A 54 -5.61 5.98 -3.61
CA ARG A 54 -6.34 7.22 -3.83
C ARG A 54 -6.23 8.17 -2.65
N ILE A 55 -5.84 9.40 -2.95
CA ILE A 55 -5.86 10.51 -1.98
C ILE A 55 -6.71 11.64 -2.57
N GLY A 56 -7.89 11.87 -1.98
CA GLY A 56 -8.84 12.84 -2.52
C GLY A 56 -9.34 12.43 -3.91
N PHE A 57 -9.12 13.29 -4.91
CA PHE A 57 -9.54 13.06 -6.31
C PHE A 57 -8.40 12.59 -7.21
N GLU A 58 -7.30 12.14 -6.61
CA GLU A 58 -6.08 11.75 -7.30
C GLU A 58 -5.82 10.26 -7.08
N LEU A 59 -5.50 9.54 -8.16
CA LEU A 59 -4.98 8.19 -8.13
C LEU A 59 -3.46 8.21 -8.22
N PHE A 60 -2.83 7.34 -7.44
CA PHE A 60 -1.39 7.11 -7.45
C PHE A 60 -1.16 5.64 -7.79
N ILE A 61 -0.39 5.40 -8.85
CA ILE A 61 0.01 4.06 -9.28
C ILE A 61 1.51 3.98 -9.06
N LYS A 62 1.93 3.23 -8.04
CA LYS A 62 3.35 3.01 -7.71
C LYS A 62 3.90 1.93 -8.64
N ASP A 63 5.00 2.22 -9.32
CA ASP A 63 5.78 1.22 -10.06
C ASP A 63 6.76 0.55 -9.10
N ASN A 64 6.52 -0.72 -8.80
CA ASN A 64 7.37 -1.51 -7.92
C ASN A 64 8.30 -2.37 -8.77
N SER A 65 9.60 -2.07 -8.75
CA SER A 65 10.60 -2.93 -9.38
C SER A 65 10.69 -4.30 -8.69
N GLY A 66 11.21 -5.31 -9.38
CA GLY A 66 11.39 -6.64 -8.81
C GLY A 66 12.22 -6.66 -7.52
N GLU A 67 13.23 -5.79 -7.42
CA GLU A 67 14.04 -5.61 -6.20
C GLU A 67 13.20 -5.10 -5.03
N LYS A 68 12.29 -4.14 -5.30
CA LYS A 68 11.40 -3.59 -4.30
C LYS A 68 10.43 -4.68 -3.78
N GLU A 69 9.83 -5.46 -4.68
CA GLU A 69 8.97 -6.58 -4.30
C GLU A 69 9.69 -7.69 -3.53
N MET A 70 10.97 -7.93 -3.82
CA MET A 70 11.79 -8.86 -3.04
C MET A 70 11.93 -8.39 -1.59
N ILE A 71 12.16 -7.09 -1.38
CA ILE A 71 12.30 -6.52 -0.04
C ILE A 71 10.97 -6.55 0.71
N HIS A 72 9.85 -6.20 0.05
CA HIS A 72 8.50 -6.34 0.62
C HIS A 72 8.23 -7.76 1.11
N THR A 73 8.60 -8.76 0.31
CA THR A 73 8.43 -10.18 0.65
C THR A 73 9.28 -10.58 1.84
N LYS A 74 10.55 -10.14 1.91
CA LYS A 74 11.43 -10.39 3.05
C LYS A 74 10.90 -9.75 4.33
N LEU A 75 10.45 -8.50 4.27
CA LEU A 75 9.83 -7.80 5.39
C LEU A 75 8.58 -8.53 5.90
N ARG A 76 7.67 -8.89 4.99
CA ARG A 76 6.46 -9.66 5.35
C ARG A 76 6.80 -10.93 6.12
N ASN A 77 7.68 -11.76 5.56
CA ASN A 77 8.05 -13.03 6.16
C ASN A 77 8.74 -12.83 7.52
N SER A 78 9.59 -11.80 7.65
CA SER A 78 10.24 -11.49 8.93
C SER A 78 9.23 -11.10 10.01
N LEU A 79 8.23 -10.28 9.68
CA LEU A 79 7.20 -9.83 10.61
C LEU A 79 6.25 -10.97 11.01
N GLU A 80 5.84 -11.82 10.06
CA GLU A 80 5.05 -13.02 10.37
C GLU A 80 5.81 -13.99 11.28
N ASN A 81 7.13 -14.13 11.08
CA ASN A 81 7.96 -14.97 11.94
C ASN A 81 8.18 -14.36 13.32
N GLN A 82 8.22 -13.04 13.44
CA GLN A 82 8.35 -12.35 14.73
C GLN A 82 7.12 -12.59 15.62
N ASN A 83 5.92 -12.61 15.03
CA ASN A 83 4.71 -12.96 15.75
C ASN A 83 3.66 -13.60 14.83
N ARG A 84 3.42 -14.90 15.01
CA ARG A 84 2.47 -15.68 14.21
C ARG A 84 1.01 -15.26 14.37
N ASN A 85 0.68 -14.49 15.40
CA ASN A 85 -0.67 -13.95 15.59
C ASN A 85 -0.92 -12.72 14.72
N TRP A 86 0.14 -12.07 14.22
CA TRP A 86 0.02 -10.96 13.29
C TRP A 86 -0.32 -11.46 11.89
N CYS A 87 -1.17 -10.71 11.20
CA CYS A 87 -1.41 -10.89 9.78
C CYS A 87 -0.59 -9.84 9.04
N THR A 88 0.41 -10.25 8.26
CA THR A 88 1.22 -9.32 7.46
C THR A 88 0.89 -9.52 5.99
N ILE A 89 0.51 -8.45 5.29
CA ILE A 89 0.06 -8.54 3.91
C ILE A 89 0.71 -7.44 3.08
N ASN A 90 1.17 -7.79 1.88
CA ASN A 90 1.66 -6.86 0.88
C ASN A 90 0.50 -6.43 -0.03
N ASN A 91 0.61 -5.26 -0.66
CA ASN A 91 -0.33 -4.81 -1.70
C ASN A 91 -1.82 -4.78 -1.27
N THR A 92 -2.11 -4.67 0.02
CA THR A 92 -3.49 -4.56 0.52
C THR A 92 -3.88 -3.10 0.65
N ILE A 93 -4.97 -2.66 0.00
CA ILE A 93 -5.52 -1.32 0.19
C ILE A 93 -6.46 -1.28 1.39
N CYS A 94 -6.42 -0.22 2.20
CA CYS A 94 -7.39 -0.01 3.27
C CYS A 94 -7.88 1.45 3.28
N VAL A 95 -9.15 1.63 3.63
CA VAL A 95 -9.82 2.93 3.56
C VAL A 95 -9.75 3.62 4.91
N VAL A 96 -9.11 4.78 4.97
CA VAL A 96 -8.98 5.59 6.19
C VAL A 96 -9.58 6.98 5.94
N GLY A 97 -10.79 7.19 6.46
CA GLY A 97 -11.61 8.33 6.08
C GLY A 97 -12.02 8.21 4.61
N ASN A 98 -11.91 9.30 3.84
CA ASN A 98 -12.16 9.29 2.39
C ASN A 98 -10.87 9.16 1.57
N ARG A 99 -9.94 8.29 2.01
CA ARG A 99 -8.68 8.00 1.33
C ARG A 99 -8.46 6.49 1.31
N ASP A 100 -7.95 5.99 0.20
CA ASP A 100 -7.73 4.57 -0.02
C ASP A 100 -6.21 4.39 -0.08
N PHE A 101 -5.60 3.91 1.00
CA PHE A 101 -4.14 3.87 1.10
C PHE A 101 -3.61 2.44 0.91
N ARG A 102 -2.48 2.30 0.21
CA ARG A 102 -1.83 1.00 -0.04
C ARG A 102 -0.39 1.01 0.48
N PRO A 103 -0.13 0.46 1.69
CA PRO A 103 1.23 0.28 2.16
C PRO A 103 1.95 -0.74 1.27
N ASP A 104 3.27 -0.60 1.19
CA ASP A 104 4.13 -1.63 0.61
C ASP A 104 4.05 -2.92 1.46
N VAL A 105 4.08 -2.78 2.80
CA VAL A 105 3.81 -3.86 3.76
C VAL A 105 2.94 -3.35 4.91
N GLY A 106 1.81 -4.02 5.16
CA GLY A 106 0.92 -3.75 6.30
C GLY A 106 0.92 -4.90 7.32
N VAL A 107 0.89 -4.57 8.60
CA VAL A 107 0.74 -5.56 9.70
C VAL A 107 -0.53 -5.28 10.49
N TRP A 108 -1.32 -6.32 10.73
CA TRP A 108 -2.51 -6.28 11.56
C TRP A 108 -2.37 -7.22 12.75
N PHE A 109 -2.57 -6.69 13.95
CA PHE A 109 -2.57 -7.49 15.18
C PHE A 109 -3.84 -8.31 15.30
N GLN A 110 -4.94 -7.81 14.71
CA GLN A 110 -6.16 -8.57 14.47
C GLN A 110 -6.35 -8.77 12.97
N ARG A 111 -6.33 -10.03 12.54
CA ARG A 111 -6.47 -10.40 11.13
C ARG A 111 -7.75 -9.81 10.53
N PRO A 112 -7.67 -9.02 9.42
CA PRO A 112 -8.85 -8.57 8.70
C PRO A 112 -9.71 -9.75 8.25
N THR A 113 -11.03 -9.60 8.18
CA THR A 113 -11.93 -10.68 7.74
C THR A 113 -11.71 -11.08 6.28
N LEU A 114 -12.23 -12.24 5.85
CA LEU A 114 -12.09 -12.68 4.45
C LEU A 114 -12.68 -11.66 3.44
N PRO A 115 -13.88 -11.09 3.64
CA PRO A 115 -14.40 -10.02 2.78
C PRO A 115 -13.48 -8.79 2.74
N GLN A 116 -12.97 -8.35 3.89
CA GLN A 116 -12.05 -7.20 3.99
C GLN A 116 -10.71 -7.41 3.29
N ARG A 117 -10.28 -8.66 3.06
CA ARG A 117 -9.06 -8.95 2.29
C ARG A 117 -9.31 -9.13 0.79
N ARG A 118 -10.54 -9.49 0.41
CA ARG A 118 -10.90 -9.75 -0.99
C ARG A 118 -11.47 -8.53 -1.70
N MET A 119 -12.17 -7.67 -0.97
CA MET A 119 -12.75 -6.43 -1.48
C MET A 119 -12.58 -5.33 -0.42
N SER A 120 -11.33 -4.88 -0.27
CA SER A 120 -10.87 -4.11 0.87
C SER A 120 -11.42 -2.68 0.91
N ILE A 121 -11.84 -2.14 -0.24
CA ILE A 121 -12.50 -0.83 -0.34
C ILE A 121 -13.97 -0.99 -0.02
N ILE A 122 -14.64 -1.98 -0.60
CA ILE A 122 -16.09 -2.21 -0.38
C ILE A 122 -16.37 -2.59 1.09
N TYR A 123 -15.61 -3.52 1.66
CA TYR A 123 -15.81 -4.00 3.04
C TYR A 123 -14.98 -3.25 4.09
N THR A 124 -14.42 -2.08 3.76
CA THR A 124 -13.60 -1.24 4.64
C THR A 124 -12.61 -2.06 5.47
N CYS A 125 -11.49 -2.41 4.84
CA CYS A 125 -10.36 -2.99 5.55
C CYS A 125 -9.94 -2.08 6.72
N PRO A 126 -9.71 -2.62 7.93
CA PRO A 126 -9.21 -1.84 9.05
C PRO A 126 -7.79 -1.33 8.74
N HIS A 127 -7.43 -0.16 9.26
CA HIS A 127 -6.06 0.34 9.12
C HIS A 127 -5.06 -0.64 9.77
N PRO A 128 -3.89 -0.89 9.15
CA PRO A 128 -2.86 -1.69 9.78
C PRO A 128 -2.37 -1.06 11.09
N ASN A 129 -1.93 -1.91 12.02
CA ASN A 129 -1.22 -1.49 13.22
C ASN A 129 0.22 -1.06 12.90
N VAL A 130 0.81 -1.57 11.83
CA VAL A 130 2.14 -1.13 11.36
C VAL A 130 2.07 -0.87 9.87
N TRP A 131 2.44 0.35 9.48
CA TRP A 131 2.50 0.79 8.10
C TRP A 131 3.96 0.93 7.67
N ILE A 132 4.32 0.27 6.56
CA ILE A 132 5.67 0.34 6.01
C ILE A 132 5.61 0.79 4.55
N GLU A 133 6.37 1.83 4.25
CA GLU A 133 6.66 2.31 2.88
C GLU A 133 8.16 2.16 2.62
N GLN A 134 8.52 1.64 1.46
CA GLN A 134 9.89 1.54 1.01
C GLN A 134 10.13 2.59 -0.09
N ASN A 135 10.98 3.58 0.17
CA ASN A 135 11.42 4.53 -0.86
C ASN A 135 12.65 3.98 -1.61
N THR A 136 12.76 4.20 -2.92
CA THR A 136 13.56 3.36 -3.84
C THR A 136 15.09 3.40 -3.69
N THR A 137 15.65 2.19 -3.92
CA THR A 137 17.01 1.78 -4.36
C THR A 137 18.22 2.20 -3.53
N GLY A 138 18.62 1.34 -2.59
CA GLY A 138 19.88 1.44 -1.85
C GLY A 138 19.81 0.96 -0.38
N ILE A 139 18.59 0.92 0.19
CA ILE A 139 18.25 0.67 1.61
C ILE A 139 19.25 1.29 2.60
N GLU A 140 18.92 2.48 3.10
CA GLU A 140 19.45 2.95 4.39
C GLU A 140 18.37 3.13 5.46
N PHE A 141 17.08 3.26 5.08
CA PHE A 141 15.99 3.47 6.03
C PHE A 141 14.67 2.79 5.62
N VAL A 142 13.94 2.26 6.61
CA VAL A 142 12.55 1.82 6.51
C VAL A 142 11.71 2.75 7.39
N ALA A 143 10.72 3.44 6.83
CA ALA A 143 9.79 4.24 7.62
C ALA A 143 8.70 3.32 8.21
N ILE A 144 8.63 3.26 9.54
CA ILE A 144 7.62 2.49 10.28
C ILE A 144 6.72 3.49 11.00
N ALA A 145 5.45 3.60 10.58
CA ALA A 145 4.46 4.37 11.31
C ALA A 145 3.67 3.45 12.25
N LEU A 146 3.71 3.77 13.55
CA LEU A 146 2.94 3.10 14.60
C LEU A 146 1.81 4.02 15.06
N PRO A 147 0.57 3.53 15.20
CA PRO A 147 -0.48 4.28 15.87
C PRO A 147 -0.04 4.54 17.31
N THR A 148 -0.09 5.81 17.72
CA THR A 148 0.29 6.26 19.05
C THR A 148 -0.53 5.51 20.12
N GLY A 149 0.15 4.69 20.94
CA GLY A 149 -0.48 4.00 22.08
C GLY A 149 -0.07 2.55 22.33
N LEU A 150 0.77 1.94 21.49
CA LEU A 150 1.18 0.54 21.64
C LEU A 150 2.63 0.44 22.12
N ASN A 151 2.81 0.28 23.43
CA ASN A 151 4.01 -0.28 24.03
C ASN A 151 3.69 -1.60 24.75
N PRO A 152 4.65 -2.55 24.82
CA PRO A 152 6.03 -2.46 24.34
C PRO A 152 6.28 -3.38 23.14
N PHE A 153 6.88 -2.86 22.08
CA PHE A 153 7.64 -3.72 21.17
C PHE A 153 8.80 -4.33 21.96
N HIS A 154 8.92 -5.65 21.93
CA HIS A 154 10.06 -6.32 22.57
C HIS A 154 11.36 -5.89 21.87
N ALA A 155 12.39 -5.61 22.66
CA ALA A 155 13.71 -5.29 22.15
C ALA A 155 14.23 -6.42 21.25
N ASN A 156 15.08 -6.06 20.28
CA ASN A 156 15.76 -7.02 19.42
C ASN A 156 16.47 -8.10 20.28
N PRO A 157 16.12 -9.38 20.14
CA PRO A 157 16.72 -10.46 20.93
C PRO A 157 18.20 -10.73 20.56
N ASN A 158 18.69 -10.17 19.45
CA ASN A 158 20.09 -10.25 19.05
C ASN A 158 20.84 -8.98 19.49
N THR A 159 21.33 -8.96 20.74
CA THR A 159 22.13 -7.87 21.32
C THR A 159 23.53 -7.72 20.72
N GLY A 160 23.96 -8.65 19.85
CA GLY A 160 25.32 -8.69 19.28
C GLY A 160 25.55 -7.89 18.00
N ILE A 161 24.52 -7.30 17.39
CA ILE A 161 24.70 -6.41 16.23
C ILE A 161 24.77 -4.99 16.76
N SER A 162 25.98 -4.44 16.81
CA SER A 162 26.22 -3.02 17.09
C SER A 162 25.43 -2.19 16.09
N THR A 163 24.37 -1.53 16.55
CA THR A 163 23.66 -0.53 15.76
C THR A 163 24.53 0.71 15.69
N THR A 164 25.30 0.85 14.62
CA THR A 164 25.97 2.12 14.30
C THR A 164 24.92 3.11 13.80
N HIS A 165 24.89 4.30 14.41
CA HIS A 165 24.13 5.42 13.86
C HIS A 165 24.64 5.72 12.45
N ALA A 166 23.74 5.80 11.47
CA ALA A 166 24.08 6.28 10.15
C ALA A 166 24.46 7.77 10.25
N THR A 167 25.72 8.10 10.03
CA THR A 167 26.18 9.47 9.78
C THR A 167 26.08 9.73 8.28
N SER A 168 25.32 10.75 7.89
CA SER A 168 25.26 11.23 6.51
C SER A 168 26.66 11.56 6.00
N GLN A 169 27.05 10.98 4.85
CA GLN A 169 28.17 11.46 4.04
C GLN A 169 27.68 12.38 2.93
#